data_AF-A0A3D3F173-F1
#
_entry.id   AF-A0A3D3F173-F1
#
_cell.length_a   1.000
_cell.length_b   1.000
_cell.length_c   1.000
_cell.angle_alpha   90.00
_cell.angle_beta   90.00
_cell.angle_gamma   90.00
#
_symmetry.space_group_name_H-M   'P 1'
#
loop_
_entity.id
_entity.type
_entity.pdbx_description
1 polymer ?
#
loop_
_entity_poly.entity_id
_entity_poly.type
_entity_poly.pdbx_seq_one_letter_code
_entity_poly.pdbx_strand_id
1 'polypeptide(L)'
;MNKRKLNWLIIGLICVTFAKAQVKTQLDAVTQDKIVCGEQQPESDHFIESENSQTGAFEDTYAGYLFAYFTGNNVDGEAVRYAVSYDGYNYYALNENRPVIDSKKISSTGGVRDPHILRGQDGRTFYMVLTDMTASKGWDSNRAMVLLKSSDLIHWTSSIINIQQKYSGQEDLKRVWAPQTIFDPEAGKYMVYWSMKHGDGPDIIYYAYANEQFTGLEGEPEPLFLPQNGKSCIDGDIILKDGLFYM
;
A
#
# COMPACT_ATOMS: atom_id res chain seq x y z
N MET A 1 16.90 32.49 -2.12
CA MET A 1 16.52 31.50 -1.08
C MET A 1 15.78 30.35 -1.76
N ASN A 2 16.52 29.28 -2.08
CA ASN A 2 15.99 28.11 -2.79
C ASN A 2 15.10 27.29 -1.84
N LYS A 3 13.78 27.31 -2.06
CA LYS A 3 12.86 26.36 -1.41
C LYS A 3 13.01 25.02 -2.13
N ARG A 4 13.76 24.09 -1.54
CA ARG A 4 13.69 22.67 -1.94
C ARG A 4 12.28 22.19 -1.62
N LYS A 5 11.48 21.89 -2.65
CA LYS A 5 10.24 21.11 -2.49
C LYS A 5 10.68 19.69 -2.15
N LEU A 6 10.43 19.25 -0.92
CA LEU A 6 10.43 17.83 -0.59
C LEU A 6 9.21 17.23 -1.28
N ASN A 7 9.44 16.45 -2.34
CA ASN A 7 8.44 15.53 -2.85
C ASN A 7 8.54 14.28 -1.96
N TRP A 8 7.60 14.11 -1.05
CA TRP A 8 7.40 12.85 -0.35
C TRP A 8 6.73 11.90 -1.34
N LEU A 9 7.44 10.84 -1.73
CA LEU A 9 6.92 9.77 -2.57
C LEU A 9 6.67 8.58 -1.64
N ILE A 10 5.40 8.34 -1.30
CA ILE A 10 4.97 7.12 -0.62
C ILE A 10 4.90 6.04 -1.69
N ILE A 11 5.60 4.93 -1.48
CA ILE A 11 5.80 3.89 -2.49
C ILE A 11 4.92 2.68 -2.14
N GLY A 12 3.71 2.60 -2.70
CA GLY A 12 2.91 1.37 -2.68
C GLY A 12 3.30 0.44 -3.82
N LEU A 13 4.10 -0.59 -3.54
CA LEU A 13 4.57 -1.58 -4.53
C LEU A 13 3.95 -2.96 -4.30
N ILE A 14 3.36 -3.54 -5.34
CA ILE A 14 2.94 -4.95 -5.34
C ILE A 14 3.61 -5.71 -6.49
N CYS A 15 4.08 -6.92 -6.24
CA CYS A 15 4.46 -7.86 -7.30
C CYS A 15 3.21 -8.39 -8.04
N VAL A 16 3.15 -8.25 -9.36
CA VAL A 16 2.01 -8.65 -10.20
C VAL A 16 2.41 -9.79 -11.15
N THR A 17 1.53 -10.78 -11.25
CA THR A 17 1.62 -11.89 -12.21
C THR A 17 0.95 -11.48 -13.52
N PHE A 18 1.69 -11.47 -14.62
CA PHE A 18 1.14 -11.39 -15.97
C PHE A 18 1.30 -12.76 -16.63
N ALA A 19 0.30 -13.21 -17.39
CA ALA A 19 0.35 -14.50 -18.08
C ALA A 19 1.53 -14.53 -19.07
N LYS A 20 2.60 -15.27 -18.71
CA LYS A 20 3.80 -15.56 -19.53
C LYS A 20 3.49 -16.49 -20.71
N ALA A 21 2.42 -16.28 -21.47
CA ALA A 21 2.02 -17.22 -22.53
C ALA A 21 2.65 -16.95 -23.91
N GLN A 22 3.42 -15.87 -24.11
CA GLN A 22 3.94 -15.55 -25.45
C GLN A 22 5.44 -15.20 -25.55
N VAL A 23 6.21 -15.22 -24.46
CA VAL A 23 7.65 -14.87 -24.48
C VAL A 23 8.55 -15.96 -23.88
N LYS A 24 7.99 -17.09 -23.44
CA LYS A 24 8.77 -18.18 -22.82
C LYS A 24 9.63 -18.99 -23.82
N THR A 25 9.35 -18.90 -25.12
CA THR A 25 10.00 -19.79 -26.11
C THR A 25 11.32 -19.28 -26.69
N GLN A 26 11.80 -18.09 -26.32
CA GLN A 26 13.07 -17.55 -26.88
C GLN A 26 14.18 -17.22 -25.87
N LEU A 27 13.98 -17.43 -24.57
CA LEU A 27 15.03 -17.15 -23.56
C LEU A 27 15.50 -18.38 -22.76
N ASP A 28 14.77 -19.51 -22.80
CA ASP A 28 15.18 -20.76 -22.14
C ASP A 28 16.29 -21.52 -22.90
N ALA A 29 16.86 -20.94 -23.97
CA ALA A 29 17.95 -21.54 -24.76
C ALA A 29 19.35 -20.96 -24.48
N VAL A 30 19.49 -19.91 -23.66
CA VAL A 30 20.79 -19.28 -23.39
C VAL A 30 20.87 -18.85 -21.93
N THR A 31 21.25 -19.79 -21.06
CA THR A 31 21.92 -19.66 -19.73
C THR A 31 21.42 -20.73 -18.76
N GLN A 32 21.85 -21.97 -18.99
CA GLN A 32 22.13 -22.89 -17.88
C GLN A 32 23.29 -22.29 -17.08
N ASP A 33 23.24 -22.46 -15.75
CA ASP A 33 24.11 -21.89 -14.71
C ASP A 33 23.74 -20.49 -14.20
N LYS A 34 22.79 -20.45 -13.26
CA LYS A 34 22.75 -19.41 -12.23
C LYS A 34 22.95 -20.05 -10.87
N ILE A 35 24.19 -19.94 -10.42
CA ILE A 35 24.60 -20.09 -9.02
C ILE A 35 23.87 -19.01 -8.21
N VAL A 36 23.20 -19.40 -7.14
CA VAL A 36 22.63 -18.47 -6.14
C VAL A 36 23.74 -18.10 -5.16
N CYS A 37 23.99 -16.80 -4.97
CA CYS A 37 24.91 -16.32 -3.94
C CYS A 37 24.25 -16.45 -2.56
N GLY A 38 24.77 -17.33 -1.70
CA GLY A 38 24.41 -17.36 -0.28
C GLY A 38 24.31 -18.72 0.40
N GLU A 39 24.49 -19.84 -0.30
CA GLU A 39 24.38 -21.17 0.32
C GLU A 39 25.71 -21.93 0.24
N GLN A 40 26.18 -22.39 1.40
CA GLN A 40 27.29 -23.33 1.52
C GLN A 40 26.91 -24.62 0.78
N GLN A 41 27.80 -25.13 -0.07
CA GLN A 41 27.56 -26.35 -0.83
C GLN A 41 27.21 -27.51 0.13
N PRO A 42 26.08 -28.22 -0.06
CA PRO A 42 25.71 -29.30 0.84
C PRO A 42 26.70 -30.47 0.72
N GLU A 43 27.30 -30.84 1.84
CA GLU A 43 28.03 -32.10 1.99
C GLU A 43 27.01 -33.27 2.02
N SER A 44 27.43 -34.43 1.53
CA SER A 44 26.57 -35.45 0.91
C SER A 44 25.91 -36.46 1.85
N ASP A 45 25.52 -36.11 3.08
CA ASP A 45 25.13 -37.15 4.06
C ASP A 45 23.92 -36.89 4.98
N HIS A 46 23.08 -35.87 4.73
CA HIS A 46 21.85 -35.70 5.51
C HIS A 46 20.59 -35.53 4.64
N PHE A 47 19.97 -36.66 4.29
CA PHE A 47 18.57 -36.71 3.86
C PHE A 47 17.65 -36.52 5.06
N ILE A 48 16.98 -35.38 5.15
CA ILE A 48 15.74 -35.22 5.91
C ILE A 48 14.66 -34.82 4.91
N GLU A 49 13.76 -35.75 4.59
CA GLU A 49 12.49 -35.39 3.95
C GLU A 49 11.63 -34.63 4.97
N SER A 50 11.39 -33.34 4.70
CA SER A 50 10.40 -32.57 5.46
C SER A 50 9.03 -32.72 4.79
N GLU A 51 8.26 -33.75 5.17
CA GLU A 51 6.83 -33.73 4.90
C GLU A 51 6.18 -32.63 5.75
N ASN A 52 5.50 -31.69 5.09
CA ASN A 52 4.80 -30.52 5.64
C ASN A 52 5.64 -29.28 6.01
N SER A 53 6.71 -29.01 5.27
CA SER A 53 7.25 -27.64 5.17
C SER A 53 6.48 -26.86 4.10
N GLN A 54 5.79 -25.78 4.47
CA GLN A 54 5.30 -24.76 3.52
C GLN A 54 6.26 -23.59 3.36
N THR A 55 7.53 -23.73 3.76
CA THR A 55 8.51 -22.63 3.74
C THR A 55 9.37 -22.56 2.47
N GLY A 56 8.98 -23.20 1.36
CA GLY A 56 9.77 -23.11 0.12
C GLY A 56 9.13 -23.71 -1.13
N ALA A 57 8.08 -23.08 -1.67
CA ALA A 57 7.65 -23.28 -3.06
C ALA A 57 6.68 -22.17 -3.54
N PHE A 58 7.15 -20.92 -3.58
CA PHE A 58 6.63 -19.89 -4.48
C PHE A 58 7.79 -19.18 -5.18
N GLU A 59 8.78 -19.95 -5.66
CA GLU A 59 9.80 -19.38 -6.55
C GLU A 59 9.21 -19.15 -7.95
N ASP A 60 9.32 -17.90 -8.42
CA ASP A 60 9.31 -17.47 -9.82
C ASP A 60 8.05 -17.54 -10.69
N THR A 61 6.97 -16.83 -10.30
CA THR A 61 5.93 -16.45 -11.28
C THR A 61 5.40 -15.02 -11.22
N TYR A 62 6.03 -14.08 -10.51
CA TYR A 62 5.70 -12.66 -10.71
C TYR A 62 6.47 -12.10 -11.90
N ALA A 63 5.78 -11.33 -12.74
CA ALA A 63 6.35 -10.79 -13.97
C ALA A 63 6.91 -9.38 -13.78
N GLY A 64 6.63 -8.71 -12.66
CA GLY A 64 7.15 -7.40 -12.32
C GLY A 64 6.45 -6.79 -11.11
N TYR A 65 6.71 -5.50 -10.90
CA TYR A 65 6.17 -4.67 -9.84
C TYR A 65 5.14 -3.69 -10.42
N LEU A 66 4.04 -3.50 -9.71
CA LEU A 66 3.05 -2.45 -9.93
C LEU A 66 3.25 -1.35 -8.90
N PHE A 67 3.30 -0.12 -9.38
CA PHE A 67 3.31 1.09 -8.56
C PHE A 67 2.00 1.85 -8.76
N ALA A 68 1.25 2.05 -7.68
CA ALA A 68 0.12 2.96 -7.65
C ALA A 68 0.60 4.35 -7.21
N TYR A 69 0.22 5.41 -7.94
CA TYR A 69 0.69 6.77 -7.68
C TYR A 69 -0.31 7.84 -8.12
N PHE A 70 0.01 9.11 -7.84
CA PHE A 70 -0.70 10.31 -8.29
C PHE A 70 0.33 11.36 -8.75
N THR A 71 -0.07 12.38 -9.51
CA THR A 71 0.90 13.23 -10.27
C THR A 71 0.89 14.72 -9.92
N GLY A 72 0.11 15.18 -8.94
CA GLY A 72 0.06 16.62 -8.64
C GLY A 72 -0.82 17.00 -7.45
N ASN A 73 -1.13 18.31 -7.37
CA ASN A 73 -1.91 18.94 -6.30
C ASN A 73 -3.18 19.64 -6.84
N ASN A 74 -3.62 19.26 -8.03
CA ASN A 74 -4.90 19.66 -8.61
C ASN A 74 -5.80 18.42 -8.68
N VAL A 75 -7.12 18.63 -8.76
CA VAL A 75 -8.12 17.54 -8.82
C VAL A 75 -7.76 16.48 -9.84
N ASP A 76 -7.33 16.89 -11.05
CA ASP A 76 -7.01 15.95 -12.13
C ASP A 76 -5.74 15.12 -11.85
N GLY A 77 -4.76 15.70 -11.13
CA GLY A 77 -3.53 15.03 -10.73
C GLY A 77 -3.67 14.17 -9.46
N GLU A 78 -4.64 14.49 -8.61
CA GLU A 78 -5.03 13.77 -7.39
C GLU A 78 -5.98 12.62 -7.73
N ALA A 79 -5.44 11.68 -8.50
CA ALA A 79 -6.15 10.49 -8.94
C ALA A 79 -5.18 9.31 -9.09
N VAL A 80 -5.68 8.11 -8.84
CA VAL A 80 -4.88 6.87 -8.90
C VAL A 80 -4.45 6.60 -10.34
N ARG A 81 -3.16 6.37 -10.52
CA ARG A 81 -2.52 5.93 -11.77
C ARG A 81 -1.64 4.72 -11.47
N TYR A 82 -1.33 3.97 -12.53
CA TYR A 82 -0.45 2.81 -12.43
C TYR A 82 0.78 2.95 -13.30
N ALA A 83 1.88 2.38 -12.81
CA ALA A 83 3.09 2.13 -13.56
C ALA A 83 3.57 0.72 -13.24
N VAL A 84 4.31 0.12 -14.17
CA VAL A 84 4.92 -1.19 -13.98
C VAL A 84 6.43 -1.12 -14.15
N SER A 85 7.13 -1.97 -13.42
CA SER A 85 8.58 -2.14 -13.52
C SER A 85 8.93 -3.62 -13.54
N TYR A 86 9.91 -4.01 -14.35
CA TYR A 86 10.45 -5.38 -14.37
C TYR A 86 11.65 -5.56 -13.43
N ASP A 87 12.29 -4.47 -13.04
CA ASP A 87 13.53 -4.46 -12.24
C ASP A 87 13.38 -3.73 -10.90
N GLY A 88 12.23 -3.10 -10.64
CA GLY A 88 11.98 -2.30 -9.44
C GLY A 88 12.62 -0.90 -9.46
N TYR A 89 13.32 -0.53 -10.54
CA TYR A 89 14.02 0.75 -10.67
C TYR A 89 13.43 1.61 -11.79
N ASN A 90 13.08 1.01 -12.92
CA ASN A 90 12.58 1.67 -14.10
C ASN A 90 11.09 1.41 -14.25
N TYR A 91 10.27 2.46 -14.10
CA TYR A 91 8.82 2.38 -14.15
C TYR A 91 8.26 2.98 -15.44
N TYR A 92 7.33 2.25 -16.05
CA TYR A 92 6.59 2.67 -17.25
C TYR A 92 5.14 2.90 -16.88
N ALA A 93 4.65 4.12 -17.11
CA ALA A 93 3.26 4.46 -16.85
C ALA A 93 2.31 3.60 -17.72
N LEU A 94 1.29 3.05 -17.08
CA LEU A 94 0.19 2.37 -17.75
C LEU A 94 -0.90 3.38 -18.14
N ASN A 95 -1.83 2.94 -19.01
CA ASN A 95 -3.02 3.71 -19.42
C ASN A 95 -2.67 5.12 -19.94
N GLU A 96 -1.54 5.28 -20.65
CA GLU A 96 -1.04 6.58 -21.12
C GLU A 96 -0.96 7.63 -19.99
N ASN A 97 -0.64 7.20 -18.77
CA ASN A 97 -0.58 8.04 -17.57
C ASN A 97 -1.92 8.71 -17.18
N ARG A 98 -3.05 8.19 -17.69
CA ARG A 98 -4.40 8.59 -17.28
C ARG A 98 -4.81 7.88 -15.99
N PRO A 99 -5.69 8.50 -15.17
CA PRO A 99 -6.27 7.85 -14.00
C PRO A 99 -6.93 6.51 -14.33
N VAL A 100 -6.81 5.54 -13.42
CA VAL A 100 -7.41 4.20 -13.55
C VAL A 100 -8.78 4.11 -12.87
N ILE A 101 -9.10 5.07 -11.99
CA ILE A 101 -10.38 5.20 -11.30
C ILE A 101 -10.80 6.69 -11.34
N ASP A 102 -12.09 6.95 -11.52
CA ASP A 102 -12.64 8.30 -11.41
C ASP A 102 -12.77 8.68 -9.92
N SER A 103 -11.84 9.51 -9.43
CA SER A 103 -11.78 9.97 -8.04
C SER A 103 -13.12 10.54 -7.55
N LYS A 104 -13.89 11.21 -8.43
CA LYS A 104 -15.17 11.84 -8.06
C LYS A 104 -16.25 10.84 -7.65
N LYS A 105 -16.11 9.58 -8.04
CA LYS A 105 -17.05 8.50 -7.68
C LYS A 105 -16.72 7.84 -6.35
N ILE A 106 -15.48 7.94 -5.90
CA ILE A 106 -14.97 7.20 -4.74
C ILE A 106 -14.56 8.09 -3.57
N SER A 107 -14.48 9.41 -3.78
CA SER A 107 -14.02 10.39 -2.80
C SER A 107 -15.08 11.46 -2.55
N SER A 108 -15.17 11.91 -1.30
CA SER A 108 -16.05 13.02 -0.88
C SER A 108 -15.51 14.38 -1.30
N THR A 109 -14.19 14.52 -1.44
CA THR A 109 -13.57 15.77 -1.89
C THR A 109 -13.46 15.89 -3.41
N GLY A 110 -13.56 14.76 -4.12
CA GLY A 110 -13.40 14.65 -5.57
C GLY A 110 -11.97 14.32 -6.03
N GLY A 111 -11.03 14.17 -5.10
CA GLY A 111 -9.63 13.83 -5.34
C GLY A 111 -9.13 12.79 -4.34
N VAL A 112 -8.13 12.02 -4.74
CA VAL A 112 -7.47 11.01 -3.88
C VAL A 112 -5.96 11.08 -4.02
N ARG A 113 -5.26 10.78 -2.92
CA ARG A 113 -3.80 10.81 -2.85
C ARG A 113 -3.27 9.60 -2.08
N ASP A 114 -1.95 9.46 -2.10
CA ASP A 114 -1.19 8.52 -1.28
C ASP A 114 -1.70 7.07 -1.39
N PRO A 115 -1.82 6.52 -2.61
CA PRO A 115 -2.25 5.14 -2.80
C PRO A 115 -1.28 4.17 -2.16
N HIS A 116 -1.77 3.42 -1.17
CA HIS A 116 -1.14 2.21 -0.71
C HIS A 116 -1.96 1.02 -1.17
N ILE A 117 -1.32 0.04 -1.81
CA ILE A 117 -1.97 -1.13 -2.38
C ILE A 117 -1.34 -2.39 -1.79
N LEU A 118 -2.18 -3.34 -1.36
CA LEU A 118 -1.77 -4.65 -0.82
C LEU A 118 -2.46 -5.80 -1.58
N ARG A 119 -1.72 -6.87 -1.88
CA ARG A 119 -2.32 -8.15 -2.31
C ARG A 119 -2.72 -8.93 -1.05
N GLY A 120 -3.96 -9.36 -0.99
CA GLY A 120 -4.49 -10.13 0.13
C GLY A 120 -3.83 -11.51 0.27
N GLN A 121 -3.93 -12.06 1.47
CA GLN A 121 -3.45 -13.39 1.85
C GLN A 121 -4.11 -14.53 1.07
N ASP A 122 -5.28 -14.28 0.46
CA ASP A 122 -5.92 -15.23 -0.47
C ASP A 122 -5.22 -15.30 -1.85
N GLY A 123 -4.23 -14.43 -2.08
CA GLY A 123 -3.46 -14.32 -3.32
C GLY A 123 -4.21 -13.70 -4.51
N ARG A 124 -5.51 -13.40 -4.36
CA ARG A 124 -6.43 -13.03 -5.45
C ARG A 124 -7.09 -11.67 -5.24
N THR A 125 -7.33 -11.28 -4.01
CA THR A 125 -7.92 -9.99 -3.67
C THR A 125 -6.83 -8.93 -3.59
N PHE A 126 -7.14 -7.72 -4.04
CA PHE A 126 -6.32 -6.53 -3.90
C PHE A 126 -7.07 -5.51 -3.07
N TYR A 127 -6.36 -4.92 -2.11
CA TYR A 127 -6.84 -3.84 -1.28
C TYR A 127 -6.05 -2.59 -1.60
N MET A 128 -6.72 -1.44 -1.63
CA MET A 128 -6.05 -0.15 -1.71
C MET A 128 -6.67 0.81 -0.71
N VAL A 129 -5.84 1.61 -0.07
CA VAL A 129 -6.28 2.71 0.78
C VAL A 129 -5.70 4.03 0.27
N LEU A 130 -6.47 5.10 0.42
CA LEU A 130 -6.17 6.42 -0.14
C LEU A 130 -6.54 7.52 0.84
N THR A 131 -5.79 8.62 0.83
CA THR A 131 -6.22 9.89 1.43
C THR A 131 -7.38 10.46 0.59
N ASP A 132 -8.55 10.73 1.21
CA ASP A 132 -9.64 11.46 0.55
C ASP A 132 -9.39 12.97 0.68
N MET A 133 -8.87 13.59 -0.38
CA MET A 133 -8.42 14.97 -0.34
C MET A 133 -8.35 15.61 -1.72
N THR A 134 -8.56 16.93 -1.73
CA THR A 134 -8.10 17.77 -2.84
C THR A 134 -7.27 18.94 -2.32
N ALA A 135 -5.99 19.05 -2.69
CA ALA A 135 -5.11 20.11 -2.18
C ALA A 135 -5.56 21.52 -2.60
N SER A 136 -6.32 21.66 -3.69
CA SER A 136 -6.92 22.95 -4.09
C SER A 136 -7.98 23.46 -3.10
N LYS A 137 -8.50 22.60 -2.21
CA LYS A 137 -9.39 22.95 -1.09
C LYS A 137 -8.62 23.26 0.20
N GLY A 138 -7.29 23.26 0.15
CA GLY A 138 -6.39 23.48 1.29
C GLY A 138 -5.83 22.18 1.86
N TRP A 139 -4.75 22.31 2.65
CA TRP A 139 -4.02 21.18 3.22
C TRP A 139 -4.72 20.49 4.39
N ASP A 140 -5.77 21.12 4.93
CA ASP A 140 -6.62 20.54 5.99
C ASP A 140 -7.99 20.13 5.43
N SER A 141 -8.10 19.82 4.14
CA SER A 141 -9.36 19.43 3.49
C SER A 141 -9.74 17.95 3.66
N ASN A 142 -8.93 17.16 4.39
CA ASN A 142 -9.11 15.72 4.56
C ASN A 142 -9.61 15.34 5.96
N ARG A 143 -10.78 14.71 6.02
CA ARG A 143 -11.31 14.06 7.23
C ARG A 143 -11.56 12.58 7.00
N ALA A 144 -11.21 12.08 5.84
CA ALA A 144 -11.58 10.76 5.39
C ALA A 144 -10.44 10.05 4.68
N MET A 145 -10.58 8.73 4.63
CA MET A 145 -9.83 7.84 3.77
C MET A 145 -10.80 7.06 2.88
N VAL A 146 -10.31 6.57 1.74
CA VAL A 146 -11.05 5.66 0.87
C VAL A 146 -10.43 4.28 1.00
N LEU A 147 -11.27 3.26 1.24
CA LEU A 147 -10.91 1.84 1.13
C LEU A 147 -11.43 1.32 -0.21
N LEU A 148 -10.59 0.59 -0.92
CA LEU A 148 -10.92 -0.05 -2.19
C LEU A 148 -10.59 -1.54 -2.12
N LYS A 149 -11.45 -2.36 -2.75
CA LYS A 149 -11.25 -3.80 -2.93
C LYS A 149 -11.47 -4.18 -4.39
N SER A 150 -10.61 -5.05 -4.93
CA SER A 150 -10.67 -5.53 -6.31
C SER A 150 -10.16 -6.96 -6.42
N SER A 151 -10.47 -7.65 -7.52
CA SER A 151 -9.88 -8.95 -7.89
C SER A 151 -9.04 -8.89 -9.18
N ASP A 152 -9.01 -7.73 -9.85
CA ASP A 152 -8.38 -7.56 -11.16
C ASP A 152 -7.60 -6.25 -11.31
N LEU A 153 -7.50 -5.44 -10.24
CA LEU A 153 -6.85 -4.13 -10.18
C LEU A 153 -7.51 -3.03 -11.04
N ILE A 154 -8.59 -3.34 -11.76
CA ILE A 154 -9.27 -2.44 -12.70
C ILE A 154 -10.63 -2.02 -12.12
N HIS A 155 -11.43 -3.00 -11.69
CA HIS A 155 -12.75 -2.78 -11.13
C HIS A 155 -12.67 -2.78 -9.61
N TRP A 156 -13.02 -1.65 -9.00
CA TRP A 156 -12.90 -1.43 -7.56
C TRP A 156 -14.27 -1.19 -6.93
N THR A 157 -14.56 -1.90 -5.85
CA THR A 157 -15.58 -1.47 -4.89
C THR A 157 -14.94 -0.48 -3.93
N SER A 158 -15.65 0.61 -3.61
CA SER A 158 -15.12 1.69 -2.76
C SER A 158 -15.98 1.93 -1.52
N SER A 159 -15.34 2.30 -0.42
CA SER A 159 -15.99 2.82 0.79
C SER A 159 -15.22 4.03 1.31
N ILE A 160 -15.94 5.06 1.76
CA ILE A 160 -15.35 6.26 2.38
C ILE A 160 -15.52 6.15 3.89
N ILE A 161 -14.43 6.34 4.62
CA ILE A 161 -14.44 6.39 6.08
C ILE A 161 -14.08 7.80 6.50
N ASN A 162 -15.10 8.61 6.83
CA ASN A 162 -14.90 9.92 7.43
C ASN A 162 -14.75 9.78 8.95
N ILE A 163 -13.52 9.93 9.45
CA ILE A 163 -13.18 9.72 10.87
C ILE A 163 -13.94 10.71 11.76
N GLN A 164 -14.00 11.98 11.34
CA GLN A 164 -14.68 13.03 12.11
C GLN A 164 -16.19 12.78 12.26
N GLN A 165 -16.82 12.17 11.27
CA GLN A 165 -18.25 11.85 11.32
C GLN A 165 -18.54 10.51 12.01
N LYS A 166 -17.65 9.53 11.85
CA LYS A 166 -17.87 8.17 12.33
C LYS A 166 -17.64 8.02 13.84
N TYR A 167 -16.69 8.76 14.41
CA TYR A 167 -16.25 8.60 15.80
C TYR A 167 -16.48 9.88 16.61
N SER A 168 -16.85 9.75 17.88
CA SER A 168 -16.96 10.89 18.79
C SER A 168 -15.59 11.44 19.19
N GLY A 169 -15.51 12.71 19.61
CA GLY A 169 -14.26 13.30 20.10
C GLY A 169 -13.28 13.71 19.00
N GLN A 170 -13.78 13.88 17.77
CA GLN A 170 -12.98 14.22 16.58
C GLN A 170 -13.27 15.66 16.10
N GLU A 171 -13.80 16.52 16.96
CA GLU A 171 -14.25 17.88 16.62
C GLU A 171 -13.09 18.76 16.15
N ASP A 172 -11.90 18.59 16.73
CA ASP A 172 -10.69 19.34 16.37
C ASP A 172 -9.79 18.61 15.36
N LEU A 173 -10.24 17.48 14.80
CA LEU A 173 -9.53 16.76 13.74
C LEU A 173 -9.23 17.70 12.58
N LYS A 174 -7.98 17.71 12.13
CA LYS A 174 -7.47 18.51 11.01
C LYS A 174 -7.06 17.68 9.82
N ARG A 175 -6.54 16.47 10.03
CA ARG A 175 -6.05 15.61 8.94
C ARG A 175 -6.25 14.13 9.22
N VAL A 176 -6.56 13.42 8.14
CA VAL A 176 -6.47 11.96 8.01
C VAL A 176 -5.62 11.73 6.77
N TRP A 177 -4.40 11.22 6.93
CA TRP A 177 -3.35 11.30 5.91
C TRP A 177 -2.61 9.98 5.71
N ALA A 178 -2.30 9.68 4.45
CA ALA A 178 -1.48 8.55 4.00
C ALA A 178 -1.83 7.23 4.71
N PRO A 179 -3.07 6.73 4.55
CA PRO A 179 -3.39 5.43 5.05
C PRO A 179 -2.59 4.36 4.31
N GLN A 180 -2.23 3.31 5.04
CA GLN A 180 -1.60 2.11 4.52
C GLN A 180 -2.25 0.87 5.14
N THR A 181 -1.90 -0.32 4.64
CA THR A 181 -2.53 -1.58 5.06
C THR A 181 -1.49 -2.67 5.18
N ILE A 182 -1.52 -3.40 6.28
CA ILE A 182 -0.70 -4.59 6.50
C ILE A 182 -1.58 -5.73 7.02
N PHE A 183 -1.21 -6.98 6.70
CA PHE A 183 -1.84 -8.13 7.33
C PHE A 183 -1.15 -8.45 8.66
N ASP A 184 -1.94 -8.53 9.72
CA ASP A 184 -1.52 -8.99 11.03
C ASP A 184 -1.84 -10.49 11.17
N PRO A 185 -0.81 -11.37 11.19
CA PRO A 185 -1.01 -12.81 11.30
C PRO A 185 -1.47 -13.26 12.69
N GLU A 186 -1.21 -12.49 13.75
CA GLU A 186 -1.67 -12.83 15.11
C GLU A 186 -3.17 -12.56 15.27
N ALA A 187 -3.64 -11.42 14.74
CA ALA A 187 -5.06 -11.10 14.72
C ALA A 187 -5.83 -11.83 13.60
N GLY A 188 -5.13 -12.31 12.57
CA GLY A 188 -5.74 -12.88 11.36
C GLY A 188 -6.51 -11.85 10.53
N LYS A 189 -6.12 -10.57 10.59
CA LYS A 189 -6.87 -9.43 10.04
C LYS A 189 -5.96 -8.45 9.31
N TYR A 190 -6.55 -7.62 8.44
CA TYR A 190 -5.85 -6.47 7.89
C TYR A 190 -5.94 -5.29 8.84
N MET A 191 -4.78 -4.77 9.24
CA MET A 191 -4.65 -3.52 9.96
C MET A 191 -4.51 -2.37 8.96
N VAL A 192 -5.31 -1.33 9.11
CA VAL A 192 -5.14 -0.05 8.42
C VAL A 192 -4.51 0.91 9.40
N TYR A 193 -3.47 1.62 8.98
CA TYR A 193 -2.78 2.62 9.79
C TYR A 193 -2.57 3.90 8.99
N TRP A 194 -2.62 5.04 9.65
CA TRP A 194 -2.60 6.36 9.00
C TRP A 194 -2.18 7.45 9.97
N SER A 195 -1.84 8.62 9.44
CA SER A 195 -1.47 9.78 10.26
C SER A 195 -2.68 10.66 10.54
N MET A 196 -2.83 11.13 11.78
CA MET A 196 -3.84 12.13 12.13
C MET A 196 -3.24 13.31 12.88
N LYS A 197 -3.87 14.47 12.69
CA LYS A 197 -3.59 15.70 13.44
C LYS A 197 -4.86 16.26 14.04
N HIS A 198 -4.77 16.67 15.30
CA HIS A 198 -5.80 17.34 16.06
C HIS A 198 -5.29 18.71 16.51
N GLY A 199 -6.08 19.76 16.27
CA GLY A 199 -5.73 21.14 16.63
C GLY A 199 -4.30 21.54 16.22
N ASP A 200 -3.55 22.07 17.20
CA ASP A 200 -2.15 22.48 17.03
C ASP A 200 -1.13 21.37 17.40
N GLY A 201 -1.59 20.19 17.81
CA GLY A 201 -0.74 19.05 18.19
C GLY A 201 0.05 18.43 17.02
N PRO A 202 1.08 17.60 17.28
CA PRO A 202 1.81 16.92 16.22
C PRO A 202 0.91 15.95 15.45
N ASP A 203 1.29 15.66 14.21
CA ASP A 203 0.74 14.49 13.52
C ASP A 203 1.32 13.23 14.17
N ILE A 204 0.48 12.23 14.47
CA ILE A 204 0.91 10.92 14.98
C ILE A 204 0.20 9.81 14.21
N ILE A 205 0.71 8.58 14.32
CA ILE A 205 0.17 7.42 13.60
C ILE A 205 -0.87 6.72 14.48
N TYR A 206 -2.02 6.43 13.89
CA TYR A 206 -3.11 5.65 14.44
C TYR A 206 -3.30 4.36 13.63
N TYR A 207 -3.98 3.39 14.22
CA TYR A 207 -4.39 2.17 13.55
C TYR A 207 -5.80 1.74 13.94
N ALA A 208 -6.41 0.91 13.10
CA ALA A 208 -7.56 0.09 13.42
C ALA A 208 -7.61 -1.12 12.47
N TYR A 209 -8.26 -2.20 12.87
CA TYR A 209 -8.47 -3.34 11.97
C TYR A 209 -9.61 -3.06 11.00
N ALA A 210 -9.43 -3.46 9.74
CA ALA A 210 -10.51 -3.46 8.76
C ALA A 210 -11.50 -4.59 9.06
N ASN A 211 -12.78 -4.35 8.79
CA ASN A 211 -13.79 -5.41 8.82
C ASN A 211 -13.54 -6.41 7.66
N GLU A 212 -14.13 -7.60 7.77
CA GLU A 212 -13.96 -8.69 6.79
C GLU A 212 -14.28 -8.28 5.34
N GLN A 213 -15.27 -7.41 5.14
CA GLN A 213 -15.67 -6.95 3.82
C GLN A 213 -14.72 -5.87 3.24
N PHE A 214 -13.78 -5.36 4.05
CA PHE A 214 -12.90 -4.24 3.73
C PHE A 214 -13.66 -2.96 3.30
N THR A 215 -14.77 -2.70 3.97
CA THR A 215 -15.63 -1.53 3.75
C THR A 215 -15.63 -0.58 4.94
N GLY A 216 -15.00 -0.94 6.05
CA GLY A 216 -14.99 -0.18 7.29
C GLY A 216 -13.88 -0.63 8.22
N LEU A 217 -13.71 0.13 9.30
CA LEU A 217 -12.85 -0.21 10.43
C LEU A 217 -13.69 -0.76 11.59
N GLU A 218 -13.14 -1.74 12.29
CA GLU A 218 -13.62 -2.29 13.54
C GLU A 218 -13.15 -1.41 14.71
N GLY A 219 -14.03 -1.18 15.69
CA GLY A 219 -13.71 -0.36 16.86
C GLY A 219 -13.39 1.10 16.52
N GLU A 220 -12.78 1.78 17.49
CA GLU A 220 -12.25 3.14 17.35
C GLU A 220 -10.75 3.12 17.02
N PRO A 221 -10.22 4.10 16.28
CA PRO A 221 -8.80 4.20 16.02
C PRO A 221 -7.98 4.42 17.29
N GLU A 222 -6.89 3.66 17.44
CA GLU A 222 -5.97 3.76 18.56
C GLU A 222 -4.62 4.35 18.12
N PRO A 223 -3.92 5.11 18.97
CA PRO A 223 -2.55 5.55 18.67
C PRO A 223 -1.62 4.34 18.48
N LEU A 224 -0.95 4.26 17.33
CA LEU A 224 0.04 3.23 17.03
C LEU A 224 1.45 3.68 17.42
N PHE A 225 1.79 4.93 17.11
CA PHE A 225 3.14 5.43 17.35
C PHE A 225 3.15 6.89 17.76
N LEU A 226 3.74 7.13 18.93
CA LEU A 226 3.99 8.46 19.48
C LEU A 226 5.50 8.66 19.61
N PRO A 227 6.12 9.52 18.78
CA PRO A 227 7.55 9.72 18.84
C PRO A 227 7.94 10.36 20.18
N GLN A 228 8.95 9.80 20.85
CA GLN A 228 9.40 10.23 22.18
C GLN A 228 9.82 11.72 22.23
N ASN A 229 10.25 12.28 21.10
CA ASN A 229 10.63 13.69 20.99
C ASN A 229 9.44 14.65 20.85
N GLY A 230 8.20 14.14 20.79
CA GLY A 230 6.96 14.90 20.67
C GLY A 230 6.76 15.63 19.33
N LYS A 231 7.59 15.34 18.31
CA LYS A 231 7.48 15.95 16.97
C LYS A 231 6.50 15.19 16.09
N SER A 232 6.08 15.78 14.97
CA SER A 232 5.23 15.08 14.01
C SER A 232 5.90 13.82 13.45
N CYS A 233 5.12 12.76 13.30
CA CYS A 233 5.43 11.55 12.56
C CYS A 233 4.28 11.29 11.58
N ILE A 234 4.61 11.15 10.29
CA ILE A 234 3.66 10.93 9.20
C ILE A 234 4.19 9.87 8.24
N ASP A 235 3.32 9.40 7.34
CA ASP A 235 3.67 8.55 6.20
C ASP A 235 4.41 7.27 6.62
N GLY A 236 4.03 6.68 7.76
CA GLY A 236 4.59 5.41 8.22
C GLY A 236 4.34 4.30 7.22
N ASP A 237 5.26 3.35 7.12
CA ASP A 237 5.20 2.16 6.27
C ASP A 237 5.69 0.97 7.08
N ILE A 238 4.85 -0.06 7.19
CA ILE A 238 5.13 -1.22 8.04
C ILE A 238 5.41 -2.43 7.17
N ILE A 239 6.52 -3.10 7.44
CA ILE A 239 6.84 -4.40 6.82
C ILE A 239 7.03 -5.47 7.89
N LEU A 240 6.52 -6.67 7.62
CA LEU A 240 6.83 -7.87 8.41
C LEU A 240 8.05 -8.56 7.79
N LYS A 241 9.12 -8.69 8.55
CA LYS A 241 10.35 -9.38 8.13
C LYS A 241 10.92 -10.15 9.31
N ASP A 242 11.26 -11.43 9.09
CA ASP A 242 11.88 -12.30 10.10
C ASP A 242 11.11 -12.35 11.43
N GLY A 243 9.77 -12.32 11.36
CA GLY A 243 8.88 -12.33 12.53
C GLY A 243 8.79 -11.00 13.28
N LEU A 244 9.41 -9.93 12.77
CA LEU A 244 9.38 -8.60 13.36
C LEU A 244 8.69 -7.60 12.42
N PHE A 245 7.91 -6.70 13.01
CA PHE A 245 7.35 -5.56 12.30
C PHE A 245 8.32 -4.36 12.37
N TYR A 246 8.62 -3.79 11.21
CA TYR A 246 9.46 -2.60 11.07
C TYR A 246 8.61 -1.46 10.53
N MET A 247 8.69 -0.31 11.19
CA MET A 247 8.09 0.96 10.77
C MET A 247 9.13 2.06 10.75
#